data_AF-A0A1C3YUW5-F1
#
_entry.id   AF-A0A1C3YUW5-F1
#
_cell.length_a   1.000
_cell.length_b   1.000
_cell.length_c   1.000
_cell.angle_alpha   90.00
_cell.angle_beta   90.00
_cell.angle_gamma   90.00
#
_symmetry.space_group_name_H-M   'P 1'
#
loop_
_entity.id
_entity.type
_entity.pdbx_description
1 polymer ?
#
loop_
_entity_poly.entity_id
_entity_poly.type
_entity_poly.pdbx_seq_one_letter_code
_entity_poly.pdbx_strand_id
1 'polypeptide(L)'
;MVCFITVSFCICAFFCFYIRYYFSGYILTDYQQNKSLNNKRICAIIYYYSINLYSIFILVPHGDLSITSLTFFWFVAFIMILNVFFISFLETPRRYKKRKKWK
;
A
#
# COMPACT_ATOMS: atom_id res chain seq x y z
N MET A 1 -13.81 12.79 -15.78
CA MET A 1 -12.42 12.80 -15.26
C MET A 1 -12.35 12.26 -13.83
N VAL A 2 -13.11 12.82 -12.88
CA VAL A 2 -13.13 12.35 -11.46
C VAL A 2 -13.43 10.85 -11.33
N CYS A 3 -14.47 10.32 -11.99
CA CYS A 3 -14.79 8.88 -11.91
C CYS A 3 -13.65 7.96 -12.34
N PHE A 4 -12.88 8.34 -13.37
CA PHE A 4 -11.76 7.53 -13.86
C PHE A 4 -10.61 7.51 -12.83
N ILE A 5 -10.31 8.66 -12.24
CA ILE A 5 -9.30 8.80 -11.18
C ILE A 5 -9.74 8.02 -9.93
N THR A 6 -11.02 8.08 -9.57
CA THR A 6 -11.54 7.30 -8.43
C THR A 6 -11.45 5.80 -8.68
N VAL A 7 -11.83 5.32 -9.87
CA VAL A 7 -11.74 3.90 -10.23
C VAL A 7 -10.28 3.43 -10.25
N SER A 8 -9.37 4.19 -10.88
CA SER A 8 -7.94 3.84 -10.88
C SER A 8 -7.37 3.77 -9.47
N PHE A 9 -7.74 4.74 -8.61
CA PHE A 9 -7.30 4.79 -7.22
C PHE A 9 -7.86 3.63 -6.38
N CYS A 10 -9.12 3.24 -6.57
CA CYS A 10 -9.71 2.06 -5.93
C CYS A 10 -8.99 0.76 -6.33
N ILE A 11 -8.64 0.62 -7.62
CA ILE A 11 -7.86 -0.54 -8.10
C ILE A 11 -6.47 -0.56 -7.42
N CYS A 12 -5.79 0.58 -7.36
CA CYS A 12 -4.51 0.69 -6.65
C CYS A 12 -4.63 0.31 -5.16
N ALA A 13 -5.66 0.82 -4.47
CA ALA A 13 -5.92 0.48 -3.08
C ALA A 13 -6.15 -1.03 -2.89
N PHE A 14 -6.91 -1.67 -3.78
CA PHE A 14 -7.10 -3.12 -3.75
C PHE A 14 -5.78 -3.88 -3.86
N PHE A 15 -4.89 -3.47 -4.76
CA PHE A 15 -3.56 -4.08 -4.87
C PHE A 15 -2.70 -3.85 -3.64
N CYS A 16 -2.79 -2.69 -2.98
CA CYS A 16 -2.15 -2.45 -1.68
C CYS A 16 -2.57 -3.50 -0.65
N PHE A 17 -3.87 -3.76 -0.48
CA PHE A 17 -4.35 -4.80 0.43
C PHE A 17 -3.88 -6.20 0.03
N TYR A 18 -3.91 -6.53 -1.26
CA TYR A 18 -3.44 -7.81 -1.76
C TYR A 18 -1.95 -8.05 -1.46
N ILE A 19 -1.11 -7.05 -1.72
CA ILE A 19 0.33 -7.09 -1.42
C ILE A 19 0.53 -7.26 0.09
N ARG A 20 -0.20 -6.51 0.91
CA ARG A 20 -0.11 -6.61 2.38
C ARG A 20 -0.46 -8.00 2.88
N TYR A 21 -1.50 -8.61 2.31
CA TYR A 21 -1.92 -9.98 2.61
C TYR A 21 -0.86 -10.99 2.18
N TYR A 22 -0.33 -10.88 0.95
CA TYR A 22 0.72 -11.75 0.43
C TYR A 22 1.96 -11.76 1.34
N PHE A 23 2.45 -10.59 1.75
CA PHE A 23 3.64 -10.52 2.61
C PHE A 23 3.39 -10.81 4.09
N SER A 24 2.13 -10.91 4.53
CA SER A 24 1.79 -11.21 5.93
C SER A 24 2.28 -12.58 6.41
N GLY A 25 2.47 -13.52 5.49
CA GLY A 25 2.91 -14.89 5.79
C GLY A 25 4.43 -15.09 5.92
N TYR A 26 5.24 -14.06 5.62
CA TYR A 26 6.69 -14.15 5.55
C TYR A 26 7.37 -13.37 6.68
N ILE A 27 8.45 -13.95 7.22
CA ILE A 27 9.25 -13.38 8.32
C ILE A 27 10.63 -12.93 7.83
N LEU A 28 11.35 -12.15 8.63
CA LEU A 28 12.68 -11.61 8.26
C LEU A 28 13.64 -12.67 7.69
N THR A 29 13.68 -13.85 8.30
CA THR A 29 14.55 -14.96 7.86
C THR A 29 14.19 -15.48 6.48
N ASP A 30 12.90 -15.47 6.10
CA ASP A 30 12.45 -15.92 4.78
C ASP A 30 13.00 -15.00 3.68
N TYR A 31 13.07 -13.69 3.94
CA TYR A 31 13.63 -12.71 3.01
C TYR A 31 15.16 -12.81 2.91
N GLN A 32 15.85 -13.18 3.99
CA GLN A 32 17.30 -13.37 3.98
C GLN A 32 17.71 -14.64 3.23
N GLN A 33 16.92 -15.71 3.36
CA GLN A 33 17.20 -16.99 2.70
C GLN A 33 16.81 -17.01 1.23
N ASN A 34 15.83 -16.19 0.81
CA ASN A 34 15.34 -16.18 -0.56
C ASN A 34 15.49 -14.81 -1.24
N LYS A 35 16.50 -14.70 -2.11
CA LYS A 35 16.80 -13.47 -2.89
C LYS A 35 15.61 -13.04 -3.77
N SER A 36 14.88 -13.98 -4.38
CA SER A 36 13.71 -13.67 -5.22
C SER A 36 12.59 -13.04 -4.39
N LEU A 37 12.34 -13.57 -3.19
CA LEU A 37 11.33 -13.02 -2.27
C LEU A 37 11.72 -11.61 -1.79
N ASN A 38 13.01 -11.38 -1.51
CA ASN A 38 13.50 -10.05 -1.14
C ASN A 38 13.34 -9.03 -2.28
N ASN A 39 13.60 -9.43 -3.53
CA ASN A 39 13.34 -8.56 -4.69
C ASN A 39 11.85 -8.21 -4.82
N LYS A 40 10.96 -9.18 -4.64
CA LYS A 40 9.51 -8.92 -4.62
C LYS A 40 9.13 -7.95 -3.51
N ARG A 41 9.75 -8.05 -2.33
CA ARG A 41 9.56 -7.10 -1.21
C ARG A 41 9.97 -5.68 -1.61
N ILE A 42 11.14 -5.53 -2.23
CA ILE A 42 11.63 -4.23 -2.70
C ILE A 42 10.68 -3.63 -3.76
N CYS A 43 10.23 -4.43 -4.74
CA CYS A 43 9.24 -3.96 -5.72
C CYS A 43 7.92 -3.53 -5.07
N ALA A 44 7.46 -4.25 -4.05
CA ALA A 44 6.27 -3.87 -3.29
C ALA A 44 6.46 -2.55 -2.54
N ILE A 45 7.62 -2.35 -1.91
CA ILE A 45 7.96 -1.07 -1.25
C ILE A 45 7.92 0.08 -2.26
N ILE A 46 8.57 -0.09 -3.42
CA ILE A 46 8.54 0.91 -4.50
C ILE A 46 7.10 1.21 -4.93
N TYR A 47 6.28 0.18 -5.12
CA TYR A 47 4.86 0.34 -5.49
C TYR A 47 4.10 1.21 -4.47
N TYR A 48 4.24 0.94 -3.17
CA TYR A 48 3.57 1.76 -2.16
C TYR A 48 4.04 3.21 -2.16
N TYR A 49 5.34 3.47 -2.35
CA TYR A 49 5.85 4.82 -2.51
C TYR A 49 5.27 5.50 -3.75
N SER A 50 5.13 4.79 -4.87
CA SER A 50 4.46 5.31 -6.06
C SER A 50 2.99 5.66 -5.82
N ILE A 51 2.25 4.86 -5.06
CA ILE A 51 0.86 5.17 -4.69
C ILE A 51 0.78 6.40 -3.77
N ASN A 52 1.69 6.54 -2.80
CA ASN A 52 1.74 7.74 -1.96
C ASN A 52 2.04 8.99 -2.79
N LEU A 53 2.98 8.90 -3.74
CA LEU A 53 3.28 10.02 -4.65
C LEU A 53 2.08 10.36 -5.54
N TYR A 54 1.40 9.35 -6.08
CA TYR A 54 0.17 9.53 -6.86
C TYR A 54 -0.95 10.17 -6.03
N SER A 55 -1.08 9.77 -4.76
CA SER A 55 -2.04 10.37 -3.82
C SER A 55 -1.76 11.84 -3.58
N ILE A 56 -0.50 12.22 -3.38
CA ILE A 56 -0.08 13.63 -3.23
C ILE A 56 -0.42 14.40 -4.50
N PHE A 57 -0.11 13.87 -5.68
CA PHE A 57 -0.41 14.52 -6.95
C PHE A 57 -1.91 14.78 -7.14
N ILE A 58 -2.76 13.82 -6.75
CA ILE A 58 -4.22 13.96 -6.79
C ILE A 58 -4.72 14.99 -5.77
N LEU A 59 -4.10 15.08 -4.60
CA LEU A 59 -4.50 15.99 -3.53
C LEU A 59 -4.07 17.44 -3.77
N VAL A 60 -3.20 17.72 -4.74
CA VAL A 60 -2.88 19.10 -5.14
C VAL A 60 -4.17 19.75 -5.65
N PRO A 61 -4.68 20.81 -4.98
CA PRO A 61 -6.01 21.34 -5.27
C PRO A 61 -6.05 21.93 -6.68
N HIS A 62 -6.85 21.33 -7.56
CA HIS A 62 -7.26 21.91 -8.83
C HIS A 62 -8.60 22.63 -8.63
N GLY A 63 -8.55 23.84 -8.05
CA GLY A 63 -9.56 24.92 -8.17
C GLY A 63 -11.00 24.70 -7.66
N ASP A 64 -11.59 23.51 -7.81
CA ASP A 64 -13.03 23.28 -7.67
C ASP A 64 -13.35 22.41 -6.43
N LEU A 65 -13.80 23.07 -5.35
CA LEU A 65 -14.38 22.40 -4.19
C LEU A 65 -15.85 22.06 -4.43
N SER A 66 -16.11 20.84 -4.86
CA SER A 66 -17.42 20.21 -4.87
C SER A 66 -17.54 19.22 -3.71
N ILE A 67 -18.75 18.89 -3.25
CA ILE A 67 -18.95 17.92 -2.17
C ILE A 67 -18.32 16.55 -2.51
N THR A 68 -18.35 16.17 -3.79
CA THR A 68 -17.68 14.97 -4.33
C THR A 68 -16.16 15.05 -4.29
N SER A 69 -15.56 16.24 -4.44
CA SER A 69 -14.11 16.41 -4.27
C SER A 69 -13.69 16.35 -2.79
N LEU A 70 -14.55 16.80 -1.86
CA LEU A 70 -14.30 16.70 -0.41
C LEU A 70 -14.34 15.25 0.11
N THR A 71 -15.33 14.45 -0.30
CA THR A 71 -15.40 13.03 0.10
C THR A 71 -14.25 12.22 -0.50
N PHE A 72 -13.88 12.51 -1.74
CA PHE A 72 -12.72 11.90 -2.39
C PHE A 72 -11.40 12.29 -1.70
N PHE A 73 -11.26 13.54 -1.25
CA PHE A 73 -10.10 13.99 -0.47
C PHE A 73 -9.91 13.16 0.81
N TRP A 74 -10.97 12.98 1.61
CA TRP A 74 -10.91 12.16 2.82
C TRP A 74 -10.57 10.70 2.52
N PHE A 75 -11.10 10.15 1.43
CA PHE A 75 -10.79 8.80 1.00
C PHE A 75 -9.30 8.63 0.62
N VAL A 76 -8.75 9.56 -0.16
CA VAL A 76 -7.33 9.53 -0.54
C VAL A 76 -6.43 9.70 0.68
N ALA A 77 -6.76 10.62 1.59
CA ALA A 77 -6.03 10.80 2.84
C ALA A 77 -6.02 9.53 3.72
N PHE A 78 -7.17 8.85 3.83
CA PHE A 78 -7.26 7.58 4.56
C PHE A 78 -6.38 6.48 3.94
N ILE A 79 -6.39 6.35 2.61
CA ILE A 79 -5.54 5.38 1.90
C ILE A 79 -4.05 5.71 2.07
N MET A 80 -3.65 6.98 2.04
CA MET A 80 -2.26 7.40 2.34
C MET A 80 -1.83 6.92 3.72
N ILE A 81 -2.65 7.16 4.74
CA ILE A 81 -2.36 6.74 6.12
C ILE A 81 -2.18 5.22 6.18
N LEU A 82 -3.09 4.45 5.57
CA LEU A 82 -2.98 2.99 5.50
C LEU A 82 -1.70 2.52 4.79
N ASN A 83 -1.33 3.16 3.68
CA ASN A 83 -0.11 2.82 2.94
C ASN A 83 1.15 3.04 3.78
N VAL A 84 1.21 4.09 4.62
CA VAL A 84 2.33 4.29 5.55
C VAL A 84 2.48 3.10 6.50
N PHE A 85 1.37 2.60 7.06
CA PHE A 85 1.40 1.41 7.91
C PHE A 85 1.83 0.15 7.15
N PHE A 86 1.42 0.01 5.88
CA PHE A 86 1.77 -1.15 5.05
C PHE A 86 3.25 -1.13 4.62
N ILE A 87 3.80 0.03 4.30
CA ILE A 87 5.24 0.21 4.01
C ILE A 87 6.06 -0.16 5.23
N SER A 88 5.71 0.38 6.40
CA SER A 88 6.43 0.11 7.65
C SER A 88 6.53 -1.39 7.95
N PHE A 89 5.46 -2.15 7.66
CA PHE A 89 5.46 -3.60 7.78
C PHE A 89 6.47 -4.30 6.86
N LEU A 90 6.69 -3.79 5.64
CA LEU A 90 7.63 -4.37 4.67
C LEU A 90 9.07 -3.93 4.88
N GLU A 91 9.29 -2.70 5.34
CA GLU A 91 10.61 -2.18 5.68
C GLU A 91 11.17 -2.85 6.94
N THR A 92 10.29 -3.05 7.93
CA THR A 92 10.64 -3.68 9.20
C THR A 92 9.82 -4.96 9.41
N PRO A 93 10.10 -6.03 8.63
CA PRO A 93 9.37 -7.28 8.79
C PRO A 93 9.61 -7.81 10.20
N ARG A 94 8.51 -8.01 10.94
CA ARG A 94 8.56 -8.44 12.34
C ARG A 94 9.34 -9.76 12.45
N ARG A 95 10.24 -9.85 13.44
CA ARG A 95 11.03 -11.05 13.76
C ARG A 95 10.21 -12.21 14.37
N TYR A 96 8.89 -12.10 14.45
CA TYR A 96 8.08 -13.07 15.21
C TYR A 96 8.20 -14.47 14.60
N LYS A 97 8.47 -15.48 15.46
CA LYS A 97 8.37 -16.90 15.11
C LYS A 97 6.99 -17.14 14.48
N LYS A 98 6.96 -17.69 13.26
CA LYS A 98 5.75 -18.28 12.66
C LYS A 98 5.02 -19.06 13.76
N ARG A 99 3.80 -18.67 14.13
CA ARG A 99 2.93 -19.58 14.88
C ARG A 99 2.77 -20.78 13.95
N LYS A 100 3.38 -21.91 14.31
CA LYS A 100 3.16 -23.19 13.62
C LYS A 100 1.65 -23.36 13.52
N LYS A 101 1.10 -23.32 12.30
CA LYS A 101 -0.20 -23.95 12.07
C LYS A 101 0.03 -25.42 12.35
N TRP A 102 -0.54 -25.91 13.44
CA TRP A 102 -0.63 -27.34 13.68
C TRP A 102 -1.39 -27.92 12.48
N LYS A 103 -0.78 -28.89 11.81
CA LYS A 103 -1.41 -29.67 10.75
C LYS A 103 -2.43 -30.60 11.37
#